data_AF-A0A2D5K453-F1
#
_entry.id   AF-A0A2D5K453-F1
#
_cell.length_a   1.000
_cell.length_b   1.000
_cell.length_c   1.000
_cell.angle_alpha   90.00
_cell.angle_beta   90.00
_cell.angle_gamma   90.00
#
_symmetry.space_group_name_H-M   'P 1'
#
loop_
_entity.id
_entity.type
_entity.pdbx_description
1 polymer ?
#
loop_
_entity_poly.entity_id
_entity_poly.type
_entity_poly.pdbx_seq_one_letter_code
_entity_poly.pdbx_strand_id
1 'polypeptide(L)'
;MQSFLNDIAKKIINSNKDLSQIRIVVPSIRAIKFLKEAIKNKLEGVAFAPQILSIEEFIYDLSGIKKATNIDLLFTFYCFF
;
A
#
# COMPACT_ATOMS: atom_id res chain seq x y z
N MET A 1 7.33 -17.98 14.21
CA MET A 1 6.47 -18.21 13.03
C MET A 1 6.81 -17.17 11.97
N GLN A 2 7.11 -17.58 10.75
CA GLN A 2 7.27 -16.65 9.64
C GLN A 2 5.87 -16.24 9.16
N SER A 3 5.57 -14.94 9.12
CA SER A 3 4.26 -14.45 8.67
C SER A 3 4.14 -14.59 7.15
N PHE A 4 2.92 -14.72 6.65
CA PHE A 4 2.66 -14.77 5.20
C PHE A 4 3.31 -13.60 4.44
N LEU A 5 3.21 -12.37 4.96
CA LEU A 5 3.83 -11.19 4.36
C LEU A 5 5.37 -11.27 4.32
N ASN A 6 5.98 -11.96 5.28
CA ASN A 6 7.42 -12.22 5.25
C ASN A 6 7.80 -13.17 4.11
N ASP A 7 7.00 -14.20 3.82
CA ASP A 7 7.25 -15.11 2.69
C ASP A 7 7.10 -14.39 1.35
N ILE A 8 6.07 -13.57 1.24
CA ILE A 8 5.84 -12.72 0.06
C ILE A 8 7.01 -11.75 -0.14
N ALA A 9 7.49 -11.08 0.92
CA ALA A 9 8.64 -10.20 0.84
C ALA A 9 9.90 -10.91 0.30
N LYS A 10 10.18 -12.14 0.75
CA LYS A 10 11.28 -12.97 0.20
C LYS A 10 11.09 -13.24 -1.27
N LYS A 11 9.88 -13.64 -1.68
CA LYS A 11 9.58 -13.97 -3.07
C LYS A 11 9.72 -12.76 -4.00
N ILE A 12 9.37 -11.56 -3.53
CA ILE A 12 9.52 -10.31 -4.28
C ILE A 12 11.00 -9.97 -4.46
N ILE A 13 11.79 -9.98 -3.38
CA ILE A 13 13.22 -9.67 -3.41
C ILE A 13 13.97 -10.67 -4.31
N ASN A 14 13.66 -11.96 -4.21
CA ASN A 14 14.29 -13.01 -5.02
C ASN A 14 13.86 -13.00 -6.49
N SER A 15 12.89 -12.16 -6.88
CA SER A 15 12.44 -12.10 -8.28
C SER A 15 13.41 -11.38 -9.22
N ASN A 16 14.52 -10.82 -8.70
CA ASN A 16 15.54 -10.06 -9.44
C ASN A 16 15.00 -8.93 -10.34
N LYS A 17 13.76 -8.49 -10.10
CA LYS A 17 13.18 -7.32 -10.74
C LYS A 17 13.60 -6.08 -9.97
N ASP A 18 13.81 -4.98 -10.69
CA ASP A 18 13.99 -3.68 -10.05
C ASP A 18 12.73 -3.35 -9.24
N LEU A 19 12.90 -3.25 -7.92
CA LEU A 19 11.84 -2.94 -6.98
C LEU A 19 11.15 -1.62 -7.33
N SER A 20 11.86 -0.66 -7.93
CA SER A 20 11.29 0.63 -8.36
C SER A 20 10.18 0.48 -9.40
N GLN A 21 10.21 -0.60 -10.19
CA GLN A 21 9.27 -0.89 -11.27
C GLN A 21 8.12 -1.81 -10.84
N ILE A 22 8.05 -2.17 -9.55
CA ILE A 22 7.01 -3.06 -9.04
C ILE A 22 5.94 -2.25 -8.31
N ARG A 23 4.69 -2.45 -8.73
CA ARG A 23 3.50 -1.96 -8.02
C ARG A 23 2.79 -3.13 -7.33
N ILE A 24 2.60 -3.04 -6.02
CA ILE A 24 2.00 -4.07 -5.18
C ILE A 24 0.68 -3.52 -4.62
N VAL A 25 -0.41 -4.28 -4.77
CA VAL A 25 -1.70 -3.95 -4.19
C VAL A 25 -2.00 -4.89 -3.03
N VAL A 26 -2.37 -4.32 -1.88
CA VAL A 26 -2.71 -5.07 -0.65
C VAL A 26 -4.14 -4.78 -0.20
N PRO A 27 -4.79 -5.69 0.55
CA PRO A 27 -6.20 -5.52 0.91
C PRO A 27 -6.46 -4.40 1.94
N SER A 28 -5.43 -3.96 2.68
CA SER A 28 -5.59 -2.92 3.71
C SER A 28 -4.35 -2.07 3.89
N ILE A 29 -4.54 -0.85 4.37
CA ILE A 29 -3.45 0.10 4.70
C ILE A 29 -2.51 -0.51 5.77
N ARG A 30 -3.04 -1.28 6.71
CA ARG A 30 -2.22 -1.96 7.73
C ARG A 30 -1.22 -2.94 7.10
N ALA A 31 -1.65 -3.69 6.08
CA ALA A 31 -0.78 -4.62 5.38
C ALA A 31 0.38 -3.93 4.65
N ILE A 32 0.22 -2.67 4.22
CA ILE A 32 1.29 -1.86 3.63
C ILE A 32 2.44 -1.72 4.62
N LYS A 33 2.14 -1.33 5.87
CA LYS A 33 3.16 -1.14 6.91
C LYS A 33 3.93 -2.43 7.17
N PHE A 34 3.23 -3.53 7.40
CA PHE A 34 3.85 -4.83 7.64
C PHE A 34 4.69 -5.32 6.47
N LEU A 35 4.23 -5.13 5.23
CA LEU A 35 4.99 -5.53 4.05
C LEU A 35 6.24 -4.66 3.87
N LYS A 36 6.15 -3.35 4.10
CA LYS A 36 7.31 -2.44 4.08
C LYS A 36 8.36 -2.85 5.12
N GLU A 37 7.93 -3.15 6.34
CA GLU A 37 8.84 -3.63 7.40
C GLU A 37 9.46 -4.98 7.04
N ALA A 38 8.67 -5.92 6.49
CA ALA A 38 9.17 -7.23 6.05
C ALA A 38 10.20 -7.11 4.91
N ILE A 39 9.99 -6.20 3.96
CA ILE A 39 10.93 -5.93 2.87
C ILE A 39 12.20 -5.27 3.42
N LYS A 40 12.06 -4.24 4.26
CA LYS A 40 13.19 -3.52 4.88
C LYS A 40 14.11 -4.48 5.66
N ASN A 41 13.53 -5.38 6.45
CA ASN A 41 14.30 -6.31 7.29
C ASN A 41 15.04 -7.39 6.47
N LYS A 42 14.74 -7.53 5.19
CA LYS A 42 15.31 -8.57 4.30
C LYS A 42 16.15 -7.99 3.17
N LEU A 43 16.17 -6.67 3.00
CA LEU A 43 17.10 -6.04 2.07
C LEU A 43 18.50 -6.03 2.68
N GLU A 44 19.45 -6.59 1.95
CA GLU A 44 20.87 -6.60 2.33
C GLU A 44 21.64 -5.39 1.75
N GLY A 45 20.96 -4.47 1.04
CA GLY A 45 21.57 -3.31 0.42
C GLY A 45 20.62 -2.12 0.26
N VAL A 46 21.11 -1.05 -0.35
CA VAL A 46 20.29 0.11 -0.70
C VAL A 46 19.55 -0.17 -1.99
N ALA A 47 18.21 -0.11 -1.96
CA ALA A 47 17.40 -0.13 -3.16
C ALA A 47 16.20 0.80 -3.00
N PHE A 48 15.59 1.18 -4.13
CA PHE A 48 14.31 1.87 -4.10
C PHE A 48 13.21 0.93 -3.63
N ALA A 49 12.32 1.44 -2.78
CA ALA A 49 11.18 0.68 -2.32
C ALA A 49 10.13 0.57 -3.46
N PRO A 50 9.44 -0.59 -3.58
CA PRO A 50 8.34 -0.70 -4.53
C PRO A 50 7.17 0.18 -4.12
N GLN A 51 6.34 0.54 -5.11
CA GLN A 51 5.10 1.25 -4.84
C GLN A 51 4.10 0.25 -4.24
N ILE A 52 3.74 0.44 -2.97
CA ILE A 52 2.77 -0.42 -2.28
C ILE A 52 1.54 0.41 -1.97
N LEU A 53 0.40 -0.03 -2.50
CA LEU A 53 -0.90 0.63 -2.42
C LEU A 53 -1.91 -0.31 -1.76
N SER A 54 -2.83 0.24 -0.99
CA SER A 54 -4.04 -0.48 -0.60
C SER A 54 -5.00 -0.59 -1.79
N ILE A 55 -5.96 -1.51 -1.72
CA ILE A 55 -7.02 -1.63 -2.73
C ILE A 55 -7.85 -0.34 -2.84
N GLU A 56 -8.08 0.35 -1.73
CA GLU A 56 -8.78 1.65 -1.69
C GLU A 56 -7.99 2.72 -2.47
N GLU A 57 -6.69 2.86 -2.20
CA GLU A 57 -5.81 3.79 -2.93
C GLU A 57 -5.70 3.43 -4.41
N PHE A 58 -5.63 2.13 -4.74
CA PHE A 58 -5.58 1.67 -6.12
C PHE A 58 -6.85 2.02 -6.90
N ILE A 59 -8.03 1.89 -6.28
CA ILE A 59 -9.30 2.31 -6.88
C ILE A 59 -9.33 3.83 -7.08
N TYR A 60 -8.80 4.62 -6.14
CA TYR A 60 -8.71 6.07 -6.31
C TYR A 60 -7.79 6.47 -7.48
N ASP A 61 -6.64 5.81 -7.62
CA ASP A 61 -5.69 6.04 -8.71
C ASP A 61 -6.32 5.75 -10.08
N LEU A 62 -7.10 4.65 -10.19
CA LEU A 62 -7.77 4.26 -11.43
C LEU A 62 -8.99 5.14 -11.77
N SER A 63 -9.79 5.49 -10.77
CA SER A 63 -11.07 6.17 -11.01
C SER A 63 -10.95 7.69 -11.08
N GLY A 64 -9.87 8.26 -10.54
CA GLY A 64 -9.75 9.72 -10.32
C GLY A 64 -10.70 10.25 -9.23
N ILE A 65 -11.49 9.38 -8.60
CA ILE A 65 -12.41 9.71 -7.53
C ILE A 65 -11.67 9.61 -6.20
N LYS A 66 -11.98 10.52 -5.27
CA LYS A 66 -11.46 10.47 -3.89
C LYS A 66 -12.60 10.34 -2.90
N LYS A 67 -12.28 9.78 -1.74
CA LYS A 67 -13.18 9.79 -0.59
C LYS A 67 -13.51 11.23 -0.20
N ALA A 68 -14.79 11.50 0.04
CA ALA A 68 -15.20 12.75 0.67
C ALA A 68 -14.54 12.88 2.05
N THR A 69 -14.09 14.07 2.41
CA THR A 69 -13.52 14.31 3.73
C THR A 69 -14.62 14.33 4.79
N ASN A 70 -14.26 14.13 6.06
CA ASN A 70 -15.23 14.24 7.15
C ASN A 70 -15.90 15.62 7.21
N ILE A 71 -15.20 16.68 6.79
CA ILE A 71 -15.74 18.04 6.73
C ILE A 71 -16.80 18.12 5.62
N ASP A 72 -16.49 17.63 4.41
CA ASP A 72 -17.44 17.60 3.29
C ASP A 72 -18.71 16.83 3.68
N LEU A 73 -18.57 15.69 4.35
CA LEU A 73 -19.69 14.89 4.82
C LEU A 73 -20.50 15.61 5.91
N LEU A 74 -19.83 16.30 6.84
CA LEU A 74 -20.50 17.08 7.89
C LEU A 74 -21.40 18.15 7.26
N PHE A 75 -20.86 18.95 6.33
CA PHE A 75 -21.64 19.98 5.65
C PHE A 75 -22.76 19.37 4.80
N THR A 76 -22.48 18.29 4.07
CA THR A 76 -23.47 17.63 3.20
C THR A 76 -24.62 17.02 4.00
N PHE A 77 -24.37 16.44 5.16
CA PHE A 77 -25.40 15.76 5.94
C PHE A 77 -26.08 16.63 7.00
N TYR A 78 -25.43 17.69 7.48
CA TYR A 78 -25.90 18.44 8.64
C TYR A 78 -26.01 19.96 8.42
N CYS A 79 -25.49 20.52 7.33
CA CYS A 79 -25.60 21.96 7.04
C CYS A 79 -26.64 22.33 5.97
N PHE A 80 -27.54 21.42 5.60
CA PHE A 80 -28.80 21.81 4.96
C PHE A 80 -29.76 22.34 6.04
N PHE A 81 -29.59 23.61 6.39
CA PHE A 81 -30.59 24.46 7.05
C PHE A 81 -30.70 25.77 6.28
#